data_AF-X1L3X4-F1
#
_entry.id   AF-X1L3X4-F1
#
_cell.length_a   1.000
_cell.length_b   1.000
_cell.length_c   1.000
_cell.angle_alpha   90.00
_cell.angle_beta   90.00
_cell.angle_gamma   90.00
#
_symmetry.space_group_name_H-M   'P 1'
#
loop_
_entity.id
_entity.type
_entity.pdbx_description
1 polymer ?
#
loop_
_entity_poly.entity_id
_entity_poly.type
_entity_poly.pdbx_seq_one_letter_code
_entity_poly.pdbx_strand_id
1 'polypeptide(L)'
;MDKKSTSVLIICATAICSLTGRSLADADISRAEHNIPLRVHLPREVTVNDSRFTLGQVSIIRGPESFVATASQIALGRISVPNQKIIIEKNVVLSRLASSGITASKVVFTGADQTTVKKQHEIIRANDFVDLAFRFSAAPGADSIL
;
A
#
# COMPACT_ATOMS: atom_id res chain seq x y z
N MET A 1 42.96 -28.90 49.64
CA MET A 1 41.98 -27.79 49.78
C MET A 1 41.10 -27.84 48.53
N ASP A 2 40.28 -28.88 48.31
CA ASP A 2 39.19 -29.45 49.13
C ASP A 2 38.19 -28.39 49.58
N LYS A 3 37.07 -28.26 48.85
CA LYS A 3 35.72 -28.70 49.31
C LYS A 3 34.58 -28.19 48.41
N LYS A 4 33.72 -29.15 48.03
CA LYS A 4 32.23 -29.17 48.10
C LYS A 4 31.43 -28.17 47.23
N SER A 5 30.62 -28.68 46.30
CA SER A 5 29.17 -29.01 46.48
C SER A 5 28.31 -27.82 46.02
N THR A 6 27.21 -27.91 45.27
CA THR A 6 26.13 -28.90 45.30
C THR A 6 25.29 -28.75 44.02
N SER A 7 24.89 -29.89 43.43
CA SER A 7 23.90 -30.00 42.36
C SER A 7 22.49 -29.59 42.83
N VAL A 8 21.72 -28.93 41.97
CA VAL A 8 20.25 -28.98 42.02
C VAL A 8 19.71 -29.20 40.62
N LEU A 9 19.39 -30.47 40.34
CA LEU A 9 18.57 -30.94 39.23
C LEU A 9 17.10 -30.64 39.59
N ILE A 10 16.45 -29.73 38.86
CA ILE A 10 14.99 -29.60 38.90
C ILE A 10 14.42 -30.49 37.79
N ILE A 11 14.11 -31.72 38.20
CA ILE A 11 13.31 -32.69 37.47
C ILE A 11 11.86 -32.21 37.56
N CYS A 12 11.31 -31.65 36.47
CA CYS A 12 9.88 -31.41 36.37
C CYS A 12 9.25 -32.55 35.56
N ALA A 13 8.91 -33.62 36.26
CA ALA A 13 8.18 -34.75 35.72
C ALA A 13 6.71 -34.36 35.47
N THR A 14 6.34 -34.40 34.20
CA THR A 14 5.07 -34.92 33.66
C THR A 14 3.88 -35.04 34.62
N ALA A 15 2.95 -34.11 34.49
CA ALA A 15 1.52 -34.39 34.66
C ALA A 15 0.83 -34.15 33.32
N ILE A 16 0.33 -35.24 32.76
CA ILE A 16 -0.37 -35.34 31.47
C ILE A 16 -1.79 -34.81 31.67
N CYS A 17 -2.21 -33.81 30.89
CA CYS A 17 -3.63 -33.65 30.56
C CYS A 17 -3.82 -32.82 29.29
N SER A 18 -3.88 -33.54 28.17
CA SER A 18 -4.80 -33.31 27.04
C SER A 18 -5.19 -31.87 26.70
N LEU A 19 -4.47 -31.28 25.74
CA LEU A 19 -5.00 -30.55 24.58
C LEU A 19 -3.82 -30.16 23.67
N THR A 20 -3.11 -31.20 23.22
CA THR A 20 -2.29 -31.13 22.00
C THR A 20 -3.24 -30.97 20.82
N GLY A 21 -3.59 -29.73 20.54
CA GLY A 21 -4.45 -29.33 19.43
C GLY A 21 -4.08 -27.96 18.87
N ARG A 22 -2.79 -27.58 18.89
CA ARG A 22 -2.32 -26.44 18.09
C ARG A 22 -1.87 -26.96 16.74
N SER A 23 -2.89 -27.10 15.89
CA SER A 23 -2.91 -27.02 14.43
C SER A 23 -1.54 -26.99 13.75
N LEU A 24 -1.16 -28.13 13.15
CA LEU A 24 -0.17 -28.21 12.07
C LEU A 24 -0.76 -27.75 10.71
N ALA A 25 -1.97 -27.17 10.69
CA ALA A 25 -2.66 -26.78 9.46
C ALA A 25 -2.37 -25.34 9.00
N ASP A 26 -1.43 -24.63 9.63
CA ASP A 26 -1.09 -23.25 9.24
C ASP A 26 -0.04 -23.18 8.11
N ALA A 27 0.82 -24.20 7.99
CA ALA A 27 1.90 -24.18 7.00
C ALA A 27 1.46 -24.58 5.57
N ASP A 28 0.30 -25.23 5.42
CA ASP A 28 -0.19 -25.70 4.12
C ASP A 28 -1.09 -24.66 3.42
N ILE A 29 -1.82 -23.86 4.21
CA ILE A 29 -2.66 -22.77 3.69
C ILE A 29 -1.79 -21.66 3.07
N SER A 30 -0.66 -21.32 3.70
CA SER A 30 0.25 -20.30 3.16
C SER A 30 0.84 -20.69 1.79
N ARG A 31 1.11 -21.98 1.55
CA ARG A 31 1.64 -22.47 0.25
C ARG A 31 0.59 -22.46 -0.84
N ALA A 32 -0.67 -22.74 -0.49
CA ALA A 32 -1.80 -22.68 -1.42
C ALA A 32 -2.12 -21.23 -1.85
N GLU A 33 -2.01 -20.26 -0.94
CA GLU A 33 -2.24 -18.84 -1.24
C GLU A 33 -1.21 -18.26 -2.21
N HIS A 34 0.02 -18.78 -2.20
CA HIS A 34 1.12 -18.33 -3.06
C HIS A 34 0.99 -18.72 -4.54
N ASN A 35 0.00 -19.54 -4.91
CA ASN A 35 -0.30 -19.90 -6.30
C ASN A 35 -1.41 -19.06 -6.94
N ILE A 36 -2.07 -18.18 -6.16
CA ILE A 36 -3.10 -17.30 -6.71
C ILE A 36 -2.39 -16.08 -7.33
N PRO A 37 -2.56 -15.82 -8.65
CA PRO A 37 -1.89 -14.70 -9.30
C PRO A 37 -2.49 -13.36 -8.85
N LEU A 38 -1.63 -12.35 -8.76
CA LEU A 38 -2.02 -10.96 -8.58
C LEU A 38 -2.67 -10.44 -9.87
N ARG A 39 -3.96 -10.11 -9.82
CA ARG A 39 -4.67 -9.47 -10.93
C ARG A 39 -4.59 -7.97 -10.78
N VAL A 40 -4.08 -7.30 -11.81
CA VAL A 40 -3.98 -5.84 -11.88
C VAL A 40 -4.86 -5.37 -13.03
N HIS A 41 -5.91 -4.63 -12.72
CA HIS A 41 -6.79 -4.02 -13.72
C HIS A 41 -6.40 -2.56 -13.93
N LEU A 42 -5.99 -2.25 -15.17
CA LEU A 42 -5.64 -0.91 -15.59
C LEU A 42 -6.83 -0.25 -16.31
N PRO A 43 -7.47 0.78 -15.72
CA PRO A 43 -8.48 1.57 -16.41
C PRO A 43 -7.87 2.45 -17.51
N ARG A 44 -8.69 3.02 -18.39
CA ARG A 44 -8.20 3.91 -19.46
C ARG A 44 -7.68 5.24 -18.93
N GLU A 45 -8.35 5.78 -17.91
CA GLU A 45 -8.02 7.07 -17.30
C GLU A 45 -8.32 7.05 -15.81
N VAL A 46 -7.48 7.71 -15.01
CA VAL A 46 -7.68 7.93 -13.57
C VAL A 46 -7.32 9.36 -13.20
N THR A 47 -8.11 9.93 -12.31
CA THR A 47 -7.80 11.20 -11.66
C THR A 47 -7.32 10.94 -10.23
N VAL A 48 -6.17 11.50 -9.87
CA VAL A 48 -5.57 11.42 -8.53
C VAL A 48 -5.56 12.78 -7.87
N ASN A 49 -5.68 12.81 -6.53
CA ASN A 49 -5.71 14.07 -5.78
C ASN A 49 -4.29 14.59 -5.51
N ASP A 50 -3.37 13.68 -5.24
CA ASP A 50 -2.01 14.00 -4.84
C ASP A 50 -1.07 14.19 -6.03
N SER A 51 -0.01 14.96 -5.82
CA SER A 51 1.04 15.11 -6.82
C SER A 51 1.81 13.80 -7.01
N ARG A 52 2.01 13.00 -5.96
CA ARG A 52 2.61 11.65 -6.06
C ARG A 52 1.49 10.63 -6.09
N PHE A 53 1.61 9.60 -6.92
CA PHE A 53 0.59 8.57 -7.01
C PHE A 53 1.19 7.15 -7.00
N THR A 54 0.40 6.23 -6.45
CA THR A 54 0.77 4.82 -6.31
C THR A 54 -0.02 3.92 -7.25
N LEU A 55 0.43 2.68 -7.41
CA LEU A 55 -0.28 1.68 -8.21
C LEU A 55 -1.69 1.39 -7.67
N GLY A 56 -1.89 1.41 -6.35
CA GLY A 56 -3.21 1.21 -5.73
C GLY A 56 -4.20 2.35 -6.03
N GLN A 57 -3.73 3.55 -6.31
CA GLN A 57 -4.58 4.68 -6.70
C GLN A 57 -4.97 4.65 -8.18
N VAL A 58 -4.10 4.10 -9.04
CA VAL A 58 -4.33 4.11 -10.50
C VAL A 58 -4.90 2.81 -11.05
N SER A 59 -5.00 1.76 -10.23
CA SER A 59 -5.41 0.43 -10.67
C SER A 59 -6.25 -0.30 -9.62
N ILE A 60 -7.01 -1.29 -10.05
CA ILE A 60 -7.73 -2.19 -9.13
C ILE A 60 -6.89 -3.46 -9.01
N ILE A 61 -6.40 -3.74 -7.80
CA ILE A 61 -5.52 -4.87 -7.52
C ILE A 61 -6.31 -5.93 -6.74
N ARG A 62 -6.22 -7.19 -7.16
CA ARG A 62 -6.86 -8.34 -6.49
C ARG A 62 -5.89 -9.51 -6.41
N GLY A 63 -5.90 -10.26 -5.31
CA GLY A 63 -5.01 -11.40 -5.11
C GLY A 63 -4.74 -11.64 -3.63
N PRO A 64 -3.68 -12.39 -3.29
CA PRO A 64 -3.23 -12.59 -1.91
C PRO A 64 -2.98 -11.26 -1.20
N GLU A 65 -3.40 -11.15 0.06
CA GLU A 65 -3.42 -9.89 0.81
C GLU A 65 -2.02 -9.26 0.90
N SER A 66 -1.00 -10.06 1.13
CA SER A 66 0.41 -9.63 1.20
C SER A 66 0.91 -8.99 -0.10
N PHE A 67 0.54 -9.56 -1.26
CA PHE A 67 0.89 -9.00 -2.57
C PHE A 67 0.08 -7.76 -2.89
N VAL A 68 -1.21 -7.72 -2.52
CA VAL A 68 -2.06 -6.54 -2.72
C VAL A 68 -1.53 -5.37 -1.89
N ALA A 69 -1.19 -5.59 -0.62
CA ALA A 69 -0.64 -4.56 0.26
C ALA A 69 0.67 -3.98 -0.30
N THR A 70 1.59 -4.87 -0.72
CA THR A 70 2.87 -4.48 -1.32
C THR A 70 2.65 -3.71 -2.63
N ALA A 71 1.86 -4.25 -3.55
CA ALA A 71 1.61 -3.64 -4.86
C ALA A 71 0.91 -2.29 -4.74
N SER A 72 -0.02 -2.12 -3.80
CA SER A 72 -0.80 -0.88 -3.65
C SER A 72 0.05 0.32 -3.26
N GLN A 73 1.18 0.10 -2.57
CA GLN A 73 2.07 1.15 -2.08
C GLN A 73 3.16 1.55 -3.08
N ILE A 74 3.31 0.81 -4.18
CA ILE A 74 4.33 1.08 -5.19
C ILE A 74 4.11 2.47 -5.80
N ALA A 75 5.10 3.36 -5.64
CA ALA A 75 5.09 4.67 -6.27
C ALA A 75 5.35 4.54 -7.78
N LEU A 76 4.45 5.13 -8.59
CA LEU A 76 4.58 5.10 -10.04
C LEU A 76 5.18 6.39 -10.61
N GLY A 77 4.94 7.51 -9.94
CA GLY A 77 5.49 8.78 -10.38
C GLY A 77 4.96 9.99 -9.62
N ARG A 78 5.24 11.17 -10.19
CA ARG A 78 4.78 12.45 -9.67
C ARG A 78 4.34 13.38 -10.81
N ILE A 79 3.18 13.97 -10.67
CA ILE A 79 2.69 15.11 -11.46
C ILE A 79 3.26 16.39 -10.85
N SER A 80 4.07 17.12 -11.60
CA SER A 80 4.75 18.33 -11.10
C SER A 80 4.11 19.62 -11.59
N VAL A 81 3.41 19.59 -12.73
CA VAL A 81 2.73 20.77 -13.28
C VAL A 81 1.21 20.57 -13.32
N PRO A 82 0.41 21.63 -13.15
CA PRO A 82 -1.04 21.54 -13.34
C PRO A 82 -1.34 21.09 -14.77
N ASN A 83 -2.42 20.33 -14.94
CA ASN A 83 -2.86 19.75 -16.23
C ASN A 83 -1.87 18.77 -16.90
N GLN A 84 -0.80 18.37 -16.22
CA GLN A 84 0.07 17.31 -16.73
C GLN A 84 -0.71 16.00 -16.84
N LYS A 85 -0.60 15.35 -18.01
CA LYS A 85 -1.06 13.98 -18.22
C LYS A 85 0.15 13.06 -18.18
N ILE A 86 0.09 12.00 -17.39
CA ILE A 86 1.13 10.97 -17.35
C ILE A 86 0.54 9.68 -17.91
N ILE A 87 1.24 9.07 -18.86
CA ILE A 87 0.85 7.81 -19.45
C ILE A 87 1.64 6.71 -18.75
N ILE A 88 0.94 5.74 -18.17
CA ILE A 88 1.53 4.57 -17.53
C ILE A 88 1.18 3.34 -18.36
N GLU A 89 2.20 2.67 -18.87
CA GLU A 89 2.07 1.43 -19.64
C GLU A 89 2.22 0.19 -18.74
N LYS A 90 1.66 -0.95 -19.18
CA LYS A 90 1.78 -2.25 -18.48
C LYS A 90 3.24 -2.64 -18.17
N ASN A 91 4.18 -2.36 -19.08
CA ASN A 91 5.61 -2.65 -18.91
C ASN A 91 6.22 -1.85 -17.74
N VAL A 92 5.81 -0.59 -17.53
CA VAL A 92 6.25 0.27 -16.42
C VAL A 92 5.73 -0.31 -15.12
N VAL A 93 4.46 -0.71 -15.08
CA VAL A 93 3.86 -1.35 -13.90
C VAL A 93 4.57 -2.67 -13.58
N LEU A 94 4.82 -3.51 -14.58
CA LEU A 94 5.58 -4.76 -14.43
C LEU A 94 6.98 -4.53 -13.88
N SER A 95 7.70 -3.55 -14.42
CA SER A 95 9.05 -3.19 -13.96
C SER A 95 9.05 -2.77 -12.49
N ARG A 96 8.05 -1.98 -12.08
CA ARG A 96 7.89 -1.56 -10.68
C ARG A 96 7.48 -2.70 -9.75
N LEU A 97 6.60 -3.60 -10.19
CA LEU A 97 6.23 -4.81 -9.45
C LEU A 97 7.44 -5.73 -9.26
N ALA A 98 8.21 -5.96 -10.33
CA ALA A 98 9.42 -6.78 -10.28
C ALA A 98 10.46 -6.19 -9.32
N SER A 99 10.65 -4.86 -9.32
CA SER A 99 11.53 -4.15 -8.39
C SER A 99 11.08 -4.30 -6.92
N SER A 100 9.80 -4.62 -6.70
CA SER A 100 9.22 -4.85 -5.37
C SER A 100 9.11 -6.34 -5.02
N GLY A 101 9.76 -7.22 -5.80
CA GLY A 101 9.79 -8.68 -5.56
C GLY A 101 8.63 -9.47 -6.17
N ILE A 102 7.74 -8.84 -6.93
CA ILE A 102 6.59 -9.51 -7.58
C ILE A 102 6.92 -9.75 -9.06
N THR A 103 7.32 -10.98 -9.39
CA THR A 103 7.70 -11.37 -10.76
C THR A 103 6.51 -11.43 -11.71
N ALA A 104 6.74 -11.18 -13.00
CA ALA A 104 5.72 -11.19 -14.05
C ALA A 104 4.90 -12.50 -14.13
N SER A 105 5.49 -13.65 -13.81
CA SER A 105 4.79 -14.95 -13.79
C SER A 105 3.66 -15.02 -12.76
N LYS A 106 3.67 -14.14 -11.75
CA LYS A 106 2.65 -14.05 -10.70
C LYS A 106 1.62 -12.95 -10.96
N VAL A 107 1.68 -12.28 -12.10
CA VAL A 107 0.84 -11.11 -12.40
C VAL A 107 0.01 -11.32 -13.65
N VAL A 108 -1.28 -11.04 -13.57
CA VAL A 108 -2.20 -11.03 -14.70
C VAL A 108 -2.75 -9.63 -14.88
N PHE A 109 -2.48 -9.01 -16.03
CA PHE A 109 -3.05 -7.71 -16.37
C PHE A 109 -4.41 -7.84 -17.05
N THR A 110 -5.32 -6.94 -16.72
CA THR A 110 -6.60 -6.78 -17.40
C THR A 110 -6.87 -5.30 -17.66
N GLY A 111 -7.83 -5.01 -18.55
CA GLY A 111 -8.15 -3.63 -18.93
C GLY A 111 -7.25 -3.10 -20.04
N ALA A 112 -6.95 -1.80 -20.01
CA ALA A 112 -6.20 -1.10 -21.04
C ALA A 112 -4.69 -1.41 -20.99
N ASP A 113 -4.01 -1.30 -22.13
CA ASP A 113 -2.54 -1.44 -22.24
C ASP A 113 -1.77 -0.27 -21.60
N GLN A 114 -2.46 0.87 -21.50
CA GLN A 114 -1.97 2.09 -20.90
C GLN A 114 -3.09 2.82 -20.14
N THR A 115 -2.73 3.50 -19.07
CA THR A 115 -3.61 4.35 -18.26
C THR A 115 -3.11 5.78 -18.31
N THR A 116 -4.01 6.71 -18.60
CA THR A 116 -3.72 8.15 -18.44
C THR A 116 -4.02 8.58 -17.01
N VAL A 117 -3.03 9.12 -16.31
CA VAL A 117 -3.16 9.66 -14.96
C VAL A 117 -3.17 11.18 -15.04
N LYS A 118 -4.17 11.80 -14.41
CA LYS A 118 -4.32 13.25 -14.29
C LYS A 118 -4.44 13.64 -12.83
N LYS A 119 -3.95 14.82 -12.47
CA LYS A 119 -4.18 15.38 -11.14
C LYS A 119 -5.49 16.16 -11.13
N GLN A 120 -6.30 15.98 -10.10
CA GLN A 120 -7.43 16.87 -9.85
C GLN A 120 -6.90 18.29 -9.62
N HIS A 121 -7.41 19.23 -10.39
CA HIS A 121 -7.09 20.64 -10.26
C HIS A 121 -8.37 21.46 -10.14
N GLU A 122 -8.34 22.47 -9.30
CA GLU A 122 -9.42 23.44 -9.14
C GLU A 122 -8.94 24.78 -9.69
N ILE A 123 -9.79 25.44 -10.49
CA ILE A 123 -9.54 26.79 -10.98
C ILE A 123 -10.39 27.73 -10.12
N ILE A 124 -9.73 28.46 -9.23
CA ILE A 124 -10.38 29.48 -8.40
C ILE A 124 -10.45 30.79 -9.20
N ARG A 125 -11.64 31.39 -9.32
CA ARG A 125 -11.77 32.70 -9.97
C ARG A 125 -11.23 33.78 -9.05
N ALA A 126 -10.73 34.88 -9.62
CA ALA A 126 -10.15 35.98 -8.84
C ALA A 126 -11.13 36.53 -7.79
N ASN A 127 -12.40 36.69 -8.14
CA ASN A 127 -13.42 37.16 -7.19
C ASN A 127 -13.64 36.16 -6.05
N ASP A 128 -13.75 34.87 -6.36
CA ASP A 128 -13.92 33.82 -5.34
C ASP A 128 -12.74 33.80 -4.34
N PHE A 129 -11.52 34.04 -4.84
CA PHE A 129 -10.32 34.16 -4.00
C PHE A 129 -10.36 35.40 -3.09
N VAL A 130 -10.74 36.56 -3.63
CA VAL A 130 -10.84 37.81 -2.87
C VAL A 130 -11.94 37.71 -1.81
N ASP A 131 -13.09 37.15 -2.16
CA ASP A 131 -14.21 36.93 -1.24
C ASP A 131 -13.81 35.97 -0.10
N LEU A 132 -13.05 34.91 -0.42
CA LEU A 132 -12.48 34.01 0.60
C LEU A 132 -11.55 34.76 1.55
N ALA A 133 -10.67 35.62 1.02
CA ALA A 133 -9.73 36.40 1.82
C ALA A 133 -10.45 37.38 2.75
N PHE A 134 -11.48 38.08 2.27
CA PHE A 134 -12.30 38.98 3.10
C PHE A 134 -13.06 38.23 4.20
N ARG A 135 -13.58 37.03 3.90
CA ARG A 135 -14.23 36.20 4.93
C ARG A 135 -13.24 35.71 5.99
N PHE A 136 -12.00 35.45 5.60
CA PHE A 136 -10.95 35.05 6.53
C PHE A 136 -10.52 36.21 7.43
N SER A 137 -10.41 37.43 6.89
CA SER A 137 -10.04 38.62 7.67
C SER A 137 -11.15 39.13 8.59
N ALA A 138 -12.41 38.89 8.25
CA ALA A 138 -13.57 39.24 9.07
C ALA A 138 -13.91 38.20 10.15
N ALA A 139 -13.18 37.08 10.22
CA ALA A 139 -13.44 36.03 11.21
C ALA A 139 -12.94 36.47 12.61
N PRO A 140 -13.80 36.47 13.65
CA PRO A 140 -13.39 36.83 15.00
C PRO A 140 -12.44 35.78 15.57
N GLY A 141 -11.15 36.14 15.70
CA GLY A 141 -10.09 35.28 16.23
C GLY A 141 -8.67 35.55 15.69
N ALA A 142 -8.52 36.37 14.65
CA ALA A 142 -7.23 36.65 14.01
C ALA A 142 -6.27 37.53 14.84
N ASP A 143 -6.76 38.20 15.89
CA ASP A 143 -5.96 39.15 16.70
C ASP A 143 -5.17 38.51 17.85
N SER A 144 -5.16 37.17 17.96
CA SER A 144 -4.60 36.46 19.14
C SER A 144 -3.14 35.99 19.00
N ILE A 145 -2.43 36.36 17.92
CA ILE A 145 -1.04 35.95 17.70
C ILE A 145 -0.19 37.16 17.31
N LEU A 146 0.06 38.07 18.26
CA LEU A 146 1.24 38.94 18.32
C LEU A 146 1.66 39.11 19.77
#